data_AF-A0A559KD41-F1
#
_entry.id   AF-A0A559KD41-F1
#
_cell.length_a   1.000
_cell.length_b   1.000
_cell.length_c   1.000
_cell.angle_alpha   90.00
_cell.angle_beta   90.00
_cell.angle_gamma   90.00
#
_symmetry.space_group_name_H-M   'P 1'
#
loop_
_entity.id
_entity.type
_entity.pdbx_description
1 polymer ?
#
loop_
_entity_poly.entity_id
_entity_poly.type
_entity_poly.pdbx_seq_one_letter_code
_entity_poly.pdbx_strand_id
1 'polypeptide(L)' 'MKEVELQRNLERMQLQLYLLVEQTGSFVDPKVVKLSQEIDQLVVCLQRMRMKDKLRY' A
#
# COMPACT_ATOMS: atom_id res chain seq x y z
N MET A 1 -13.19 5.49 6.72
CA MET A 1 -11.83 5.29 7.27
C MET A 1 -11.13 6.62 7.29
N LYS A 2 -10.51 6.98 8.41
CA LYS A 2 -9.69 8.20 8.50
C LYS A 2 -8.38 7.97 7.74
N GLU A 3 -7.85 9.00 7.08
CA GLU A 3 -6.59 8.91 6.31
C GLU A 3 -5.44 8.28 7.11
N VAL A 4 -5.38 8.58 8.41
CA VAL A 4 -4.42 8.02 9.37
C VAL A 4 -4.49 6.49 9.46
N GLU A 5 -5.69 5.90 9.39
CA GLU A 5 -5.87 4.44 9.44
C GLU A 5 -5.34 3.78 8.17
N LEU A 6 -5.60 4.40 7.01
CA LEU A 6 -5.11 3.92 5.72
C LEU A 6 -3.58 4.02 5.63
N GLN A 7 -2.99 5.09 6.18
CA GLN A 7 -1.55 5.25 6.23
C GLN A 7 -0.88 4.20 7.13
N ARG A 8 -1.43 3.94 8.32
CA ARG A 8 -0.95 2.86 9.20
C ARG A 8 -1.07 1.48 8.55
N ASN A 9 -2.14 1.25 7.78
CA ASN A 9 -2.30 -0.01 7.06
C ASN A 9 -1.24 -0.16 5.96
N LEU A 10 -0.96 0.91 5.22
CA LEU A 10 0.08 0.95 4.20
C LEU A 10 1.46 0.61 4.78
N GLU A 11 1.83 1.22 5.92
CA GLU A 11 3.10 0.95 6.61
C GLU A 11 3.23 -0.53 7.01
N ARG A 12 2.15 -1.14 7.51
CA ARG A 12 2.13 -2.58 7.85
C ARG A 12 2.30 -3.45 6.62
N MET A 13 1.60 -3.13 5.53
CA MET A 13 1.70 -3.89 4.28
C MET A 13 3.10 -3.79 3.66
N GLN A 14 3.73 -2.62 3.73
CA GLN A 14 5.12 -2.43 3.28
C GLN A 14 6.10 -3.29 4.08
N LEU A 15 5.95 -3.35 5.41
CA LEU A 15 6.77 -4.23 6.24
C LEU A 15 6.55 -5.71 5.88
N GLN A 16 5.30 -6.11 5.64
CA GLN A 16 4.98 -7.47 5.21
C GLN A 16 5.59 -7.79 3.85
N LEU A 17 5.58 -6.85 2.90
CA LEU A 17 6.20 -7.02 1.59
C LEU A 17 7.72 -7.22 1.71
N TYR A 18 8.37 -6.41 2.54
CA TYR A 18 9.80 -6.54 2.81
C TYR A 18 10.12 -7.94 3.36
N LEU A 19 9.42 -8.37 4.41
CA LEU A 19 9.63 -9.69 5.00
C LEU A 19 9.36 -10.82 4.01
N LEU A 20 8.35 -10.67 3.15
CA LEU A 20 7.99 -11.68 2.17
C LEU A 20 9.03 -11.81 1.05
N VAL A 21 9.62 -10.70 0.61
CA VAL A 21 10.76 -10.72 -0.33
C VAL A 21 11.96 -11.39 0.30
N GLU A 22 12.30 -11.04 1.54
CA GLU A 22 13.41 -11.66 2.28
C GLU A 22 13.22 -13.18 2.45
N GLN A 23 11.98 -13.61 2.73
CA GLN A 23 11.66 -15.03 2.89
C GLN A 23 11.66 -15.82 1.58
N THR A 24 11.17 -15.23 0.49
CA THR A 24 11.05 -15.91 -0.81
C THR A 24 12.29 -15.76 -1.68
N GLY A 25 13.14 -14.77 -1.39
CA GLY A 25 14.30 -14.40 -2.21
C GLY A 25 13.91 -13.89 -3.60
N SER A 26 12.64 -13.55 -3.83
CA SER A 26 12.13 -13.25 -5.17
C SER A 26 11.09 -12.13 -5.16
N PHE A 27 11.35 -11.09 -5.95
CA PHE A 27 10.39 -10.01 -6.19
C PHE A 27 9.22 -10.43 -7.09
N VAL A 28 9.35 -11.55 -7.79
CA VAL A 28 8.32 -12.06 -8.73
C VAL A 28 7.57 -13.25 -8.17
N ASP A 29 7.80 -13.60 -6.90
CA ASP A 29 6.97 -14.58 -6.22
C ASP A 29 5.49 -14.13 -6.28
N PRO A 30 4.54 -15.01 -6.63
CA PRO A 30 3.13 -14.63 -6.79
C PRO A 30 2.54 -13.93 -5.55
N LYS A 31 3.00 -14.27 -4.34
CA LYS A 31 2.52 -13.64 -3.11
C LYS A 31 3.10 -12.23 -2.96
N VAL A 32 4.38 -12.03 -3.31
CA VAL A 32 5.03 -10.71 -3.33
C VAL A 32 4.35 -9.79 -4.33
N VAL A 33 4.12 -10.27 -5.55
CA VAL A 33 3.44 -9.51 -6.61
C VAL A 33 2.04 -9.12 -6.17
N LYS A 34 1.27 -10.05 -5.61
CA LYS A 34 -0.08 -9.78 -5.12
C LYS A 34 -0.09 -8.70 -4.03
N LEU A 35 0.78 -8.81 -3.03
CA LEU A 35 0.85 -7.83 -1.95
C LEU A 35 1.30 -6.46 -2.46
N SER A 36 2.24 -6.41 -3.41
CA SER A 36 2.64 -5.16 -4.06
C SER A 36 1.46 -4.49 -4.77
N GLN A 37 0.66 -5.26 -5.51
CA GLN A 37 -0.52 -4.72 -6.20
C GLN A 37 -1.58 -4.20 -5.24
N GLU A 38 -1.78 -4.86 -4.09
CA GLU A 38 -2.70 -4.38 -3.04
C GLU A 38 -2.20 -3.06 -2.42
N ILE A 39 -0.88 -2.90 -2.22
CA ILE A 39 -0.27 -1.65 -1.78
C ILE A 39 -0.51 -0.54 -2.82
N ASP A 40 -0.29 -0.81 -4.10
CA ASP A 40 -0.49 0.18 -5.17
C ASP A 40 -1.94 0.68 -5.21
N GLN A 41 -2.92 -0.21 -5.07
CA GLN A 41 -4.32 0.17 -4.98
C GLN A 41 -4.59 1.09 -3.79
N LEU A 42 -4.00 0.81 -2.63
CA LEU A 42 -4.14 1.61 -1.42
C LEU A 42 -3.51 3.01 -1.59
N VAL A 43 -2.35 3.09 -2.22
CA VAL A 43 -1.69 4.37 -2.57
C VAL A 43 -2.60 5.21 -3.46
N VAL A 44 -3.16 4.62 -4.52
CA VAL A 44 -4.08 5.32 -5.44
C VAL A 44 -5.31 5.83 -4.69
N CYS A 45 -5.86 5.04 -3.76
CA CYS A 45 -7.00 5.48 -2.93
C CYS A 45 -6.65 6.68 -2.06
N LEU A 46 -5.50 6.64 -1.38
CA LEU A 46 -4.99 7.74 -0.55
C LEU A 46 -4.77 9.02 -1.38
N GLN A 47 -4.15 8.89 -2.55
CA GLN A 47 -3.91 10.03 -3.45
C GLN A 47 -5.23 10.66 -3.92
N ARG A 48 -6.21 9.84 -4.32
CA ARG A 48 -7.53 10.34 -4.74
C ARG A 48 -8.27 11.06 -3.62
N MET A 49 -8.18 10.58 -2.38
CA MET A 49 -8.75 11.27 -1.22
C MET A 49 -8.11 12.64 -1.03
N ARG A 50 -6.78 12.72 -1.00
CA ARG A 50 -6.03 13.97 -0.86
C ARG A 50 -6.33 14.97 -1.98
N MET A 51 -6.51 14.50 -3.21
CA MET A 51 -6.88 15.36 -4.35
C MET A 51 -8.30 15.93 -4.20
N LYS A 52 -9.27 15.13 -3.73
CA LYS A 52 -10.64 15.61 -3.49
C LYS A 52 -10.69 16.67 -2.39
N ASP A 53 -9.86 16.54 -1.37
CA ASP A 53 -9.78 17.53 -0.29
C ASP A 53 -9.11 18.83 -0.75
N LYS A 54 -8.15 18.76 -1.69
CA LYS A 54 -7.53 19.95 -2.31
C LYS A 54 -8.45 20.73 -3.26
N LEU A 55 -9.42 20.07 -3.89
CA LEU A 55 -10.37 20.70 -4.82
C LEU A 55 -11.61 21.29 -4.13
N ARG A 56 -11.71 21.16 -2.81
CA ARG A 56 -12.85 21.65 -2.00
C ARG A 56 -12.60 23.01 -1.33
N TYR A 57 -11.55 23.71 -1.71
CA TYR A 57 -11.24 25.09 -1.27
C TYR A 57 -11.29 26.05 -2.46
#